data_AF-A0A8B7U5Y4-F1
#
_entry.id   AF-A0A8B7U5Y4-F1
#
_cell.length_a   1.000
_cell.length_b   1.000
_cell.length_c   1.000
_cell.angle_alpha   90.00
_cell.angle_beta   90.00
_cell.angle_gamma   90.00
#
_symmetry.space_group_name_H-M   'P 1'
#
loop_
_entity.id
_entity.type
_entity.pdbx_description
1 polymer ?
#
loop_
_entity_poly.entity_id
_entity_poly.type
_entity_poly.pdbx_seq_one_letter_code
_entity_poly.pdbx_strand_id
1 'polypeptide(L)'
;VSDFLPSSCPFDLPGPQYRLEKQSEPNVAVDLESTLESQSAWEFCLVRENSSRADGVFEEDSQIDIATVQDMLSSHHYKSFKVSMIHRLRFTTDVQLGISGDKVEIDPVTNQKASTKFWIKQKPISIDSDLLCACDLAEEKSPSHAIFKLTYLSNHDYKHLYFESDAATVNEIVLKVNYILESRASTARAEYFAQKQRKLNRRTSFSFQKEKKSGQQ
;
A
#
# COMPACT_ATOMS: atom_id res chain seq x y z
N VAL A 1 -24.21 -65.56 25.07
CA VAL A 1 -24.22 -64.91 23.74
C VAL A 1 -24.83 -63.55 23.99
N SER A 2 -23.98 -62.54 24.11
CA SER A 2 -24.38 -61.21 24.57
C SER A 2 -24.63 -60.34 23.35
N ASP A 3 -25.85 -59.79 23.27
CA ASP A 3 -26.30 -58.90 22.21
C ASP A 3 -25.53 -57.58 22.27
N PHE A 4 -24.79 -57.28 21.20
CA PHE A 4 -24.20 -55.96 20.94
C PHE A 4 -25.26 -55.10 20.22
N LEU A 5 -25.85 -54.15 20.94
CA LEU A 5 -26.49 -52.99 20.30
C LEU A 5 -25.41 -51.97 19.95
N PRO A 6 -25.44 -51.34 18.76
CA PRO A 6 -24.52 -50.26 18.45
C PRO A 6 -24.91 -49.04 19.28
N SER A 7 -23.95 -48.57 20.07
CA SER A 7 -23.98 -47.31 20.79
C SER A 7 -24.27 -46.17 19.83
N SER A 8 -25.41 -45.50 20.03
CA SER A 8 -25.74 -44.21 19.43
C SER A 8 -24.62 -43.21 19.71
N CYS A 9 -24.09 -42.60 18.65
CA CYS A 9 -23.11 -41.54 18.72
C CYS A 9 -23.69 -40.37 19.55
N PRO A 10 -23.05 -39.92 20.63
CA PRO A 10 -23.32 -38.60 21.17
C PRO A 10 -22.66 -37.59 20.23
N PHE A 11 -23.25 -36.39 20.07
CA PHE A 11 -22.75 -35.27 19.25
C PHE A 11 -23.27 -35.17 17.79
N ASP A 12 -24.57 -35.33 17.57
CA ASP A 12 -25.26 -34.50 16.55
C ASP A 12 -25.67 -33.17 17.21
N LEU A 13 -24.70 -32.30 17.46
CA LEU A 13 -25.02 -30.89 17.66
C LEU A 13 -25.27 -30.31 16.27
N PRO A 14 -26.46 -29.74 15.98
CA PRO A 14 -26.70 -29.13 14.68
C PRO A 14 -25.62 -28.08 14.44
N GLY A 15 -25.03 -28.15 13.25
CA GLY A 15 -24.03 -27.18 12.82
C GLY A 15 -24.57 -25.75 12.92
N PRO A 16 -23.69 -24.75 12.82
CA PRO A 16 -24.11 -23.36 12.81
C PRO A 16 -25.19 -23.14 11.73
N GLN A 17 -26.37 -22.70 12.16
CA GLN A 17 -27.50 -22.50 11.27
C GLN A 17 -27.38 -21.13 10.59
N TYR A 18 -27.64 -21.11 9.29
CA TYR A 18 -27.58 -19.92 8.47
C TYR A 18 -28.91 -19.70 7.77
N ARG A 19 -29.25 -18.43 7.57
CA ARG A 19 -30.33 -17.98 6.69
C ARG A 19 -29.72 -17.25 5.51
N LEU A 20 -30.28 -17.47 4.32
CA LEU A 20 -29.98 -16.65 3.16
C LEU A 20 -30.89 -15.42 3.19
N GLU A 21 -30.32 -14.22 3.06
CA GLU A 21 -31.04 -12.95 3.04
C GLU A 21 -30.73 -12.22 1.73
N LYS A 22 -31.65 -11.39 1.25
CA LYS A 22 -31.31 -10.42 0.19
C LYS A 22 -30.38 -9.38 0.77
N GLN A 23 -29.44 -8.91 -0.05
CA GLN A 23 -28.52 -7.88 0.43
C GLN A 23 -29.24 -6.59 0.82
N SER A 24 -30.28 -6.21 0.06
CA SER A 24 -31.11 -5.00 0.22
C SER A 24 -32.12 -5.03 1.36
N GLU A 25 -32.50 -6.23 1.84
CA GLU A 25 -33.56 -6.43 2.83
C GLU A 25 -33.00 -7.28 3.99
N PRO A 26 -32.18 -6.67 4.89
CA PRO A 26 -31.57 -7.40 5.99
C PRO A 26 -32.62 -7.94 6.96
N ASN A 27 -32.34 -9.10 7.54
CA ASN A 27 -33.22 -9.85 8.45
C ASN A 27 -34.48 -10.47 7.79
N VAL A 28 -34.59 -10.44 6.46
CA VAL A 28 -35.65 -11.11 5.71
C VAL A 28 -35.06 -12.31 4.98
N ALA A 29 -35.58 -13.51 5.26
CA ALA A 29 -35.14 -14.72 4.59
C ALA A 29 -35.59 -14.71 3.11
N VAL A 30 -34.70 -15.17 2.23
CA VAL A 30 -35.01 -15.40 0.83
C VAL A 30 -36.04 -16.51 0.72
N ASP A 31 -37.08 -16.27 -0.07
CA ASP A 31 -38.01 -17.31 -0.48
C ASP A 31 -37.32 -18.22 -1.51
N LEU A 32 -37.11 -19.48 -1.17
CA LEU A 32 -36.43 -20.43 -2.07
C LEU A 32 -37.36 -21.04 -3.12
N GLU A 33 -38.67 -20.84 -3.01
CA GLU A 33 -39.66 -21.38 -3.95
C GLU A 33 -39.94 -20.43 -5.13
N SER A 34 -39.43 -19.19 -5.08
CA SER A 34 -39.55 -18.21 -6.17
C SER A 34 -38.28 -18.11 -7.02
N THR A 35 -38.44 -17.62 -8.25
CA THR A 35 -37.32 -17.43 -9.19
C THR A 35 -36.52 -16.17 -8.84
N LEU A 36 -35.22 -16.19 -9.15
CA LEU A 36 -34.34 -15.01 -9.02
C LEU A 36 -34.90 -13.77 -9.73
N GLU A 37 -35.46 -13.94 -10.94
CA GLU A 37 -36.07 -12.87 -11.72
C GLU A 37 -37.26 -12.23 -10.98
N SER A 38 -38.12 -13.04 -10.36
CA SER A 38 -39.27 -12.54 -9.58
C SER A 38 -38.88 -11.84 -8.27
N GLN A 39 -37.64 -12.03 -7.79
CA GLN A 39 -37.18 -11.47 -6.52
C GLN A 39 -36.47 -10.12 -6.66
N SER A 40 -36.23 -9.67 -7.90
CA SER A 40 -35.59 -8.39 -8.25
C SER A 40 -34.33 -8.09 -7.43
N ALA A 41 -33.53 -9.13 -7.16
CA ALA A 41 -32.29 -9.05 -6.39
C ALA A 41 -31.23 -9.95 -7.03
N TRP A 42 -30.00 -9.45 -7.13
CA TRP A 42 -28.85 -10.17 -7.69
C TRP A 42 -27.82 -10.55 -6.62
N GLU A 43 -28.00 -10.03 -5.41
CA GLU A 43 -27.04 -10.12 -4.33
C GLU A 43 -27.69 -10.69 -3.06
N PHE A 44 -27.03 -11.70 -2.50
CA PHE A 44 -27.53 -12.45 -1.37
C PHE A 44 -26.43 -12.63 -0.32
N CYS A 45 -26.83 -12.66 0.95
CA CYS A 45 -25.92 -12.80 2.08
C CYS A 45 -26.29 -14.02 2.90
N LEU A 46 -25.30 -14.83 3.25
CA LEU A 46 -25.48 -15.93 4.18
C LEU A 46 -25.25 -15.41 5.61
N VAL A 47 -26.32 -15.31 6.40
CA VAL A 47 -26.29 -14.72 7.74
C VAL A 47 -26.49 -15.82 8.78
N ARG A 48 -25.63 -15.85 9.80
CA ARG A 48 -25.77 -16.79 10.91
C ARG A 48 -27.02 -16.46 11.72
N GLU A 49 -27.80 -17.46 12.10
CA GLU A 49 -28.97 -17.24 12.97
C GLU A 49 -28.55 -16.57 14.30
N ASN A 50 -29.35 -15.59 14.73
CA ASN A 50 -29.09 -14.69 15.87
C ASN A 50 -27.99 -13.62 15.67
N SER A 51 -27.52 -13.42 14.43
CA SER A 51 -26.71 -12.26 14.04
C SER A 51 -27.59 -11.24 13.30
N SER A 52 -27.42 -9.95 13.58
CA SER A 52 -27.97 -8.87 12.76
C SER A 52 -26.86 -8.24 11.94
N ARG A 53 -27.13 -8.00 10.65
CA ARG A 53 -26.28 -7.14 9.82
C ARG A 53 -26.47 -5.73 10.37
N ALA A 54 -25.42 -5.16 10.96
CA ALA A 54 -25.44 -3.75 11.34
C ALA A 54 -25.75 -2.92 10.08
N ASP A 55 -26.57 -1.88 10.23
CA ASP A 55 -26.92 -0.93 9.17
C ASP A 55 -25.66 -0.10 8.85
N GLY A 56 -24.72 -0.74 8.17
CA GLY A 56 -23.39 -0.26 7.89
C GLY A 56 -23.26 -0.10 6.40
N VAL A 57 -23.25 1.18 5.98
CA VAL A 57 -22.77 1.73 4.72
C VAL A 57 -22.06 0.67 3.88
N PHE A 58 -22.68 0.29 2.77
CA PHE A 58 -22.00 -0.45 1.72
C PHE A 58 -20.78 0.38 1.34
N GLU A 59 -19.58 -0.17 1.58
CA GLU A 59 -18.39 0.26 0.85
C GLU A 59 -18.72 0.01 -0.61
N GLU A 60 -19.14 1.06 -1.34
CA GLU A 60 -19.25 1.01 -2.78
C GLU A 60 -17.93 0.45 -3.29
N ASP A 61 -17.97 -0.72 -3.93
CA ASP A 61 -16.90 -1.21 -4.78
C ASP A 61 -16.63 -0.06 -5.76
N SER A 62 -15.59 0.72 -5.46
CA SER A 62 -15.24 1.88 -6.25
C SER A 62 -14.82 1.30 -7.59
N GLN A 63 -15.65 1.49 -8.61
CA GLN A 63 -15.44 0.95 -9.94
C GLN A 63 -14.03 1.36 -10.40
N ILE A 64 -13.06 0.45 -10.27
CA ILE A 64 -11.65 0.73 -10.56
C ILE A 64 -11.59 0.96 -12.07
N ASP A 65 -11.22 2.18 -12.46
CA ASP A 65 -11.11 2.56 -13.87
C ASP A 65 -10.16 1.62 -14.63
N ILE A 66 -10.51 1.28 -15.87
CA ILE A 66 -9.71 0.41 -16.75
C ILE A 66 -8.29 0.97 -16.92
N ALA A 67 -8.15 2.30 -16.95
CA ALA A 67 -6.84 2.95 -16.99
C ALA A 67 -6.00 2.64 -15.73
N THR A 68 -6.61 2.71 -14.54
CA THR A 68 -5.96 2.35 -13.28
C THR A 68 -5.53 0.88 -13.26
N VAL A 69 -6.36 -0.03 -13.76
CA VAL A 69 -5.99 -1.45 -13.88
C VAL A 69 -4.78 -1.63 -14.79
N GLN A 70 -4.73 -0.90 -15.92
CA GLN A 70 -3.61 -0.95 -16.84
C GLN A 70 -2.31 -0.39 -16.20
N ASP A 71 -2.41 0.67 -15.40
CA ASP A 71 -1.28 1.23 -14.65
C ASP A 71 -0.77 0.25 -13.59
N MET A 72 -1.69 -0.43 -12.88
CA MET A 72 -1.34 -1.48 -11.92
C MET A 72 -0.60 -2.64 -12.61
N LEU A 73 -1.11 -3.14 -13.74
CA LEU A 73 -0.50 -4.26 -14.48
C LEU A 73 0.84 -3.88 -15.11
N SER A 74 1.01 -2.63 -15.54
CA SER A 74 2.25 -2.15 -16.15
C SER A 74 3.26 -1.57 -15.15
N SER A 75 2.89 -1.46 -13.87
CA SER A 75 3.72 -0.90 -12.80
C SER A 75 5.08 -1.58 -12.66
N HIS A 76 5.19 -2.87 -12.98
CA HIS A 76 6.44 -3.63 -12.88
C HIS A 76 7.32 -3.53 -14.13
N HIS A 77 6.77 -3.09 -15.26
CA HIS A 77 7.57 -2.91 -16.47
C HIS A 77 8.59 -1.79 -16.27
N TYR A 78 9.79 -1.97 -16.82
CA TYR A 78 10.82 -0.95 -16.78
C TYR A 78 10.33 0.35 -17.43
N LYS A 79 10.46 1.46 -16.70
CA LYS A 79 10.28 2.81 -17.23
C LYS A 79 11.37 3.72 -16.65
N SER A 80 11.94 4.58 -17.49
CA SER A 80 12.99 5.52 -17.08
C SER A 80 12.52 6.96 -17.14
N PHE A 81 12.92 7.76 -16.16
CA PHE A 81 12.57 9.17 -16.02
C PHE A 81 13.83 10.02 -15.99
N LYS A 82 13.78 11.21 -16.59
CA LYS A 82 14.83 12.23 -16.41
C LYS A 82 14.39 13.16 -15.29
N VAL A 83 15.12 13.12 -14.17
CA VAL A 83 14.80 13.89 -12.96
C VAL A 83 16.09 14.47 -12.39
N SER A 84 15.97 15.48 -11.53
CA SER A 84 17.12 16.05 -10.85
C SER A 84 17.19 15.50 -9.42
N MET A 85 18.30 14.86 -9.07
CA MET A 85 18.54 14.33 -7.73
C MET A 85 19.05 15.45 -6.82
N ILE A 86 18.38 15.66 -5.68
CA ILE A 86 18.75 16.67 -4.68
C ILE A 86 19.76 16.09 -3.69
N HIS A 87 20.92 16.73 -3.59
CA HIS A 87 21.97 16.35 -2.63
C HIS A 87 21.86 17.12 -1.32
N ARG A 88 22.54 16.64 -0.27
CA ARG A 88 22.52 17.24 1.08
C ARG A 88 22.92 18.73 1.11
N LEU A 89 23.81 19.16 0.22
CA LEU A 89 24.24 20.56 0.09
C LEU A 89 23.31 21.39 -0.81
N ARG A 90 22.11 20.89 -1.12
CA ARG A 90 21.09 21.54 -1.96
C ARG A 90 21.51 21.88 -3.39
N PHE A 91 22.60 21.29 -3.88
CA PHE A 91 22.84 21.22 -5.31
C PHE A 91 22.08 20.03 -5.89
N THR A 92 21.73 20.13 -7.18
CA THR A 92 21.00 19.11 -7.91
C THR A 92 21.87 18.55 -9.02
N THR A 93 21.66 17.27 -9.35
CA THR A 93 22.33 16.61 -10.48
C THR A 93 21.30 15.88 -11.32
N ASP A 94 21.36 16.04 -12.64
CA ASP A 94 20.47 15.33 -13.54
C ASP A 94 20.81 13.84 -13.57
N VAL A 95 19.80 13.01 -13.40
CA VAL A 95 19.89 11.55 -13.40
C VAL A 95 18.82 10.95 -14.30
N GLN A 96 19.13 9.78 -14.85
CA GLN A 96 18.16 8.88 -15.41
C GLN A 96 17.76 7.88 -14.31
N LEU A 97 16.51 7.95 -13.88
CA LEU A 97 15.92 7.10 -12.86
C LEU A 97 15.15 5.96 -13.54
N GLY A 98 15.71 4.75 -13.54
CA GLY A 98 15.05 3.54 -14.04
C GLY A 98 14.26 2.86 -12.93
N ILE A 99 12.99 2.53 -13.18
CA ILE A 99 12.11 1.86 -12.21
C ILE A 99 11.49 0.64 -12.86
N SER A 100 11.67 -0.51 -12.22
CA SER A 100 11.09 -1.80 -12.62
C SER A 100 10.60 -2.54 -11.38
N GLY A 101 9.88 -3.64 -11.61
CA GLY A 101 9.48 -4.55 -10.55
C GLY A 101 10.66 -5.08 -9.74
N ASP A 102 11.85 -5.25 -10.34
CA ASP A 102 13.00 -5.90 -9.71
C ASP A 102 13.91 -4.92 -8.95
N LYS A 103 14.09 -3.72 -9.50
CA LYS A 103 15.06 -2.74 -8.99
C LYS A 103 14.75 -1.31 -9.42
N VAL A 104 15.33 -0.38 -8.66
CA VAL A 104 15.45 1.04 -8.99
C VAL A 104 16.92 1.36 -9.29
N GLU A 105 17.16 1.96 -10.45
CA GLU A 105 18.47 2.35 -10.96
C GLU A 105 18.58 3.86 -11.09
N ILE A 106 19.74 4.42 -10.74
CA ILE A 106 20.01 5.85 -10.82
C ILE A 106 21.35 6.03 -11.53
N ASP A 107 21.28 6.50 -12.77
CA ASP A 107 22.43 6.76 -13.62
C ASP A 107 22.63 8.28 -13.76
N PRO A 108 23.82 8.83 -13.45
CA PRO A 108 24.09 10.24 -13.70
C PRO A 108 24.07 10.53 -15.21
N VAL A 109 23.37 11.60 -15.61
CA VAL A 109 23.38 12.05 -17.01
C VAL A 109 24.71 12.75 -17.28
N THR A 110 25.72 12.01 -17.75
CA THR A 110 26.98 12.64 -18.17
C THR A 110 26.76 13.43 -19.46
N ASN A 111 26.89 14.75 -19.39
CA ASN A 111 26.88 15.57 -20.60
C ASN A 111 28.21 15.36 -21.35
N GLN A 112 28.22 14.48 -22.36
CA GLN A 112 29.43 14.07 -23.10
C GLN A 112 30.14 15.20 -23.90
N LYS A 113 29.70 16.46 -23.77
CA LYS A 113 30.29 17.59 -24.51
C LYS A 113 31.44 18.30 -23.81
N ALA A 114 31.78 17.98 -22.56
CA ALA A 114 32.90 18.58 -21.86
C ALA A 114 34.03 17.57 -21.62
N SER A 115 35.13 17.76 -22.35
CA SER A 115 36.41 17.08 -22.11
C SER A 115 37.01 17.53 -20.77
N THR A 116 36.59 16.94 -19.66
CA THR A 116 37.23 17.15 -18.35
C THR A 116 37.64 15.81 -17.74
N LYS A 117 38.91 15.46 -17.97
CA LYS A 117 39.59 14.21 -17.55
C LYS A 117 39.78 14.07 -16.02
N PHE A 118 39.07 14.84 -15.20
CA PHE A 118 39.24 14.88 -13.73
C PHE A 118 37.91 14.99 -12.97
N TRP A 119 36.83 14.44 -13.50
CA TRP A 119 35.55 14.42 -12.79
C TRP A 119 35.30 13.04 -12.17
N ILE A 120 34.97 13.06 -10.88
CA ILE A 120 34.55 11.89 -10.09
C ILE A 120 33.38 11.25 -10.85
N LYS A 121 33.65 10.11 -11.50
CA LYS A 121 32.60 9.30 -12.12
C LYS A 121 31.68 8.83 -11.00
N GLN A 122 30.54 9.49 -10.84
CA GLN A 122 29.56 9.06 -9.87
C GLN A 122 29.09 7.65 -10.27
N LYS A 123 29.23 6.70 -9.35
CA LYS A 123 28.89 5.31 -9.61
C LYS A 123 27.35 5.21 -9.74
N PRO A 124 26.84 4.49 -10.76
CA PRO A 124 25.44 4.11 -10.81
C PRO A 124 24.97 3.50 -9.49
N ILE A 125 23.78 3.88 -9.05
CA ILE A 125 23.14 3.28 -7.87
C ILE A 125 22.11 2.28 -8.37
N SER A 126 22.13 1.06 -7.84
CA SER A 126 21.10 0.04 -8.08
C SER A 126 20.58 -0.43 -6.72
N ILE A 127 19.27 -0.31 -6.53
CA ILE A 127 18.56 -0.67 -5.29
C ILE A 127 17.59 -1.78 -5.64
N ASP A 128 17.73 -2.94 -5.00
CA ASP A 128 16.77 -4.03 -5.13
C ASP A 128 15.39 -3.58 -4.60
N SER A 129 14.33 -3.93 -5.32
CA SER A 129 12.94 -3.65 -4.94
C SER A 129 12.59 -4.17 -3.54
N ASP A 130 13.19 -5.27 -3.09
CA ASP A 130 12.95 -5.84 -1.77
C ASP A 130 13.50 -4.96 -0.63
N LEU A 131 14.46 -4.08 -0.95
CA LEU A 131 15.05 -3.12 -0.03
C LEU A 131 14.30 -1.78 -0.01
N LEU A 132 13.36 -1.55 -0.91
CA LEU A 132 12.55 -0.34 -0.91
C LEU A 132 11.56 -0.36 0.27
N CYS A 133 11.40 0.79 0.92
CA CYS A 133 10.53 0.91 2.09
C CYS A 133 9.31 1.80 1.82
N ALA A 134 9.54 2.98 1.25
CA ALA A 134 8.51 3.98 1.00
C ALA A 134 8.89 4.91 -0.15
N CYS A 135 7.88 5.42 -0.85
CA CYS A 135 8.01 6.50 -1.83
C CYS A 135 6.89 7.51 -1.59
N ASP A 136 7.27 8.70 -1.13
CA ASP A 136 6.33 9.73 -0.68
C ASP A 136 6.51 11.01 -1.51
N LEU A 137 5.41 11.67 -1.87
CA LEU A 137 5.44 13.09 -2.27
C LEU A 137 5.93 13.92 -1.06
N ALA A 138 7.03 14.64 -1.24
CA ALA A 138 7.67 15.40 -0.17
C ALA A 138 7.25 16.88 -0.19
N GLU A 139 7.14 17.46 -1.39
CA GLU A 139 6.73 18.85 -1.60
C GLU A 139 6.15 19.03 -3.00
N GLU A 140 5.12 19.85 -3.14
CA GLU A 140 4.61 20.31 -4.44
C GLU A 140 4.49 21.83 -4.38
N LYS A 141 5.40 22.55 -5.06
CA LYS A 141 5.41 24.02 -5.07
C LYS A 141 4.59 24.59 -6.22
N SER A 142 4.65 23.93 -7.37
CA SER A 142 3.97 24.31 -8.60
C SER A 142 3.83 23.10 -9.52
N PRO A 143 3.00 23.17 -10.58
CA PRO A 143 2.92 22.10 -11.58
C PRO A 143 4.26 21.75 -12.25
N SER A 144 5.19 22.71 -12.28
CA SER A 144 6.54 22.55 -12.83
C SER A 144 7.60 22.13 -11.80
N HIS A 145 7.26 22.06 -10.51
CA HIS A 145 8.23 21.80 -9.45
C HIS A 145 7.57 21.04 -8.29
N ALA A 146 7.80 19.74 -8.28
CA ALA A 146 7.46 18.82 -7.20
C ALA A 146 8.69 18.01 -6.80
N ILE A 147 8.69 17.53 -5.56
CA ILE A 147 9.77 16.76 -4.95
C ILE A 147 9.18 15.49 -4.37
N PHE A 148 9.78 14.33 -4.68
CA PHE A 148 9.48 13.09 -3.98
C PHE A 148 10.69 12.56 -3.22
N LYS A 149 10.39 11.71 -2.24
CA LYS A 149 11.35 11.06 -1.36
C LYS A 149 11.27 9.55 -1.55
N LEU A 150 12.40 8.94 -1.93
CA LEU A 150 12.55 7.49 -1.94
C LEU A 150 13.31 7.04 -0.69
N THR A 151 12.72 6.10 0.06
CA THR A 151 13.33 5.50 1.26
C THR A 151 13.64 4.04 1.00
N TYR A 152 14.88 3.64 1.28
CA TYR A 152 15.35 2.26 1.11
C TYR A 152 16.28 1.85 2.25
N LEU A 153 16.38 0.54 2.48
CA LEU A 153 17.27 -0.05 3.46
C LEU A 153 18.66 -0.28 2.83
N SER A 154 19.71 0.14 3.51
CA SER A 154 21.09 -0.07 3.08
C SER A 154 22.00 -0.21 4.29
N ASN A 155 22.70 -1.34 4.41
CA ASN A 155 23.56 -1.66 5.55
C ASN A 155 22.86 -1.46 6.90
N HIS A 156 21.61 -1.93 7.02
CA HIS A 156 20.74 -1.77 8.20
C HIS A 156 20.28 -0.33 8.53
N ASP A 157 20.67 0.65 7.73
CA ASP A 157 20.21 2.03 7.85
C ASP A 157 19.18 2.37 6.78
N TYR A 158 18.13 3.09 7.19
CA TYR A 158 17.18 3.68 6.27
C TYR A 158 17.79 4.93 5.63
N LYS A 159 18.04 4.86 4.32
CA LYS A 159 18.55 5.96 3.51
C LYS A 159 17.41 6.65 2.78
N HIS A 160 17.61 7.94 2.51
CA HIS A 160 16.63 8.80 1.87
C HIS A 160 17.27 9.49 0.66
N LEU A 161 16.63 9.35 -0.49
CA LEU A 161 16.97 10.10 -1.70
C LEU A 161 15.82 11.05 -2.02
N TYR A 162 16.16 12.23 -2.51
CA TYR A 162 15.21 13.26 -2.88
C TYR A 162 15.42 13.59 -4.35
N PHE A 163 14.33 13.76 -5.07
CA PHE A 163 14.34 14.04 -6.50
C PHE A 163 13.30 15.11 -6.80
N GLU A 164 13.61 15.99 -7.74
CA GLU A 164 12.71 17.02 -8.25
C GLU A 164 12.43 16.82 -9.75
N SER A 165 11.20 17.14 -10.13
CA SER A 165 10.72 17.19 -11.52
C SER A 165 9.40 17.99 -11.59
N ASP A 166 8.72 17.97 -12.73
CA ASP A 166 7.34 18.44 -12.83
C ASP A 166 6.36 17.53 -12.05
N ALA A 167 5.23 18.08 -11.63
CA ALA A 167 4.27 17.39 -10.78
C ALA A 167 3.70 16.12 -11.42
N ALA A 168 3.48 16.12 -12.74
CA ALA A 168 2.96 14.95 -13.43
C ALA A 168 3.97 13.80 -13.40
N THR A 169 5.24 14.08 -13.72
CA THR A 169 6.33 13.10 -13.63
C THR A 169 6.50 12.57 -12.20
N VAL A 170 6.47 13.46 -11.20
CA VAL A 170 6.60 13.07 -9.79
C VAL A 170 5.45 12.15 -9.36
N ASN A 171 4.21 12.51 -9.67
CA ASN A 171 3.04 11.71 -9.32
C ASN A 171 3.07 10.34 -9.99
N GLU A 172 3.49 10.28 -11.26
CA GLU A 172 3.64 9.01 -11.97
C GLU A 172 4.67 8.09 -11.31
N ILE A 173 5.83 8.64 -10.93
CA ILE A 173 6.90 7.89 -10.25
C ILE A 173 6.42 7.38 -8.90
N VAL A 174 5.82 8.25 -8.07
CA VAL A 174 5.33 7.90 -6.74
C VAL A 174 4.27 6.79 -6.85
N LEU A 175 3.34 6.91 -7.79
CA LEU A 175 2.31 5.90 -8.02
C LEU A 175 2.91 4.56 -8.45
N LYS A 176 3.80 4.56 -9.45
CA LYS A 176 4.47 3.36 -9.95
C LYS A 176 5.24 2.62 -8.85
N VAL A 177 6.01 3.34 -8.04
CA VAL A 177 6.79 2.72 -6.95
C VAL A 177 5.87 2.19 -5.86
N ASN A 178 4.78 2.89 -5.54
CA ASN A 178 3.83 2.40 -4.54
C ASN A 178 3.09 1.13 -5.01
N TYR A 179 2.73 1.00 -6.29
CA TYR A 179 2.19 -0.27 -6.81
C TYR A 179 3.18 -1.43 -6.69
N ILE A 180 4.48 -1.20 -6.96
CA ILE A 180 5.52 -2.22 -6.73
C ILE A 180 5.59 -2.58 -5.24
N LEU A 181 5.54 -1.59 -4.35
CA LEU A 181 5.60 -1.81 -2.89
C LEU A 181 4.35 -2.50 -2.32
N GLU A 182 3.17 -2.28 -2.91
CA GLU A 182 1.91 -2.87 -2.47
C GLU A 182 1.75 -4.32 -2.93
N SER A 183 2.20 -4.62 -4.14
CA SER A 183 2.20 -5.98 -4.68
C SER A 183 3.24 -6.90 -4.02
N ARG A 184 4.26 -6.33 -3.36
CA ARG A 184 5.36 -7.09 -2.74
C ARG A 184 5.25 -7.18 -1.22
N ALA A 185 5.36 -8.41 -0.71
CA ALA A 185 5.56 -8.65 0.72
C ALA A 185 7.03 -8.43 1.12
N SER A 186 7.45 -7.16 1.33
CA SER A 186 8.80 -6.82 1.78
C SER A 186 8.89 -6.73 3.32
N THR A 187 9.82 -7.48 3.92
CA THR A 187 10.16 -7.38 5.35
C THR A 187 10.78 -6.02 5.69
N ALA A 188 11.59 -5.45 4.79
CA ALA A 188 12.19 -4.13 4.97
C ALA A 188 11.12 -3.03 5.10
N ARG A 189 10.06 -3.10 4.27
CA ARG A 189 8.89 -2.21 4.37
C ARG A 189 8.13 -2.41 5.68
N ALA A 190 7.83 -3.65 6.04
CA ALA A 190 7.12 -3.96 7.28
C ALA A 190 7.86 -3.44 8.54
N GLU A 191 9.18 -3.68 8.62
CA GLU A 191 10.03 -3.20 9.70
C GLU A 191 10.15 -1.68 9.74
N TYR A 192 10.21 -1.03 8.57
CA TYR A 192 10.24 0.43 8.45
C TYR A 192 9.01 1.06 9.08
N PHE A 193 7.81 0.57 8.73
CA PHE A 193 6.55 1.07 9.31
C PHE A 193 6.45 0.77 10.81
N ALA A 194 6.85 -0.42 11.25
CA ALA A 194 6.89 -0.75 12.68
C ALA A 194 7.85 0.19 13.45
N GLN A 195 9.01 0.52 12.89
CA GLN A 195 9.95 1.46 13.50
C GLN A 195 9.41 2.89 13.54
N LYS A 196 8.76 3.35 12.46
CA LYS A 196 8.11 4.67 12.37
C LYS A 196 7.00 4.79 13.42
N GLN A 197 6.17 3.77 13.57
CA GLN A 197 5.11 3.73 14.58
C GLN A 197 5.66 3.74 16.02
N ARG A 198 6.71 2.97 16.30
CA ARG A 198 7.39 2.98 17.62
C ARG A 198 7.94 4.38 17.96
N LYS A 199 8.54 5.08 16.99
CA LYS A 199 9.02 6.46 17.17
C LYS A 199 7.87 7.43 17.44
N LEU A 200 6.74 7.28 16.75
CA LEU A 200 5.56 8.12 16.95
C LEU A 200 4.92 7.89 18.33
N ASN A 201 4.70 6.64 18.73
CA ASN A 201 4.13 6.29 20.03
C ASN A 201 4.99 6.79 21.20
N ARG A 202 6.33 6.76 21.06
CA ARG A 202 7.22 7.39 22.04
C ARG A 202 6.95 8.89 22.15
N ARG A 203 6.82 9.61 21.02
CA ARG A 203 6.55 11.07 21.03
C ARG A 203 5.22 11.42 21.67
N THR A 204 4.16 10.63 21.45
CA THR A 204 2.82 10.89 22.03
C THR A 204 2.75 10.50 23.51
N SER A 205 3.53 9.52 23.96
CA SER A 205 3.60 9.16 25.39
C SER A 205 4.21 10.26 26.27
N PHE A 206 5.07 11.11 25.72
CA PHE A 206 5.64 12.26 26.44
C PHE A 206 4.70 13.47 26.51
N SER A 207 3.78 13.65 25.54
CA SER A 207 2.81 14.76 25.58
C SER A 207 1.72 14.54 26.65
N PHE A 208 1.29 13.29 26.87
CA PHE A 208 0.28 12.96 27.89
C PHE A 208 0.74 13.18 29.34
N GLN A 209 2.05 13.16 29.61
CA GLN A 209 2.57 13.46 30.95
C GLN A 209 2.67 14.97 31.25
N LYS A 210 2.60 15.84 30.22
CA LYS A 210 2.71 17.28 30.42
C LYS A 210 1.39 17.92 30.84
N GLU A 211 0.25 17.40 30.38
CA GLU A 211 -1.08 17.94 30.74
C GLU A 211 -1.55 17.55 32.16
N LYS A 212 -1.07 16.45 32.73
CA LYS A 212 -1.44 16.08 34.11
C LYS A 212 -0.76 16.92 35.20
N LYS A 213 0.20 17.78 34.86
CA LYS A 213 0.91 18.64 35.84
C LYS A 213 0.44 20.10 35.86
N SER A 214 -0.48 20.53 34.98
CA SER A 214 -0.97 21.92 34.93
C SER A 214 -2.40 22.11 35.46
N GLY A 215 -3.01 21.08 36.07
CA GLY A 215 -4.39 21.11 36.55
C GLY A 215 -4.58 21.03 38.07
N GLN A 216 -3.58 21.44 38.86
CA GLN A 216 -3.71 21.63 40.31
C GLN A 216 -2.98 22.92 40.70
N GLN A 217 -3.73 24.03 40.67
CA GLN A 217 -3.52 25.20 41.51
C GLN A 217 -4.86 25.59 42.11
#